data_AF-A0A943JQ92-F1
#
_entry.id   AF-A0A943JQ92-F1
#
_cell.length_a   1.000
_cell.length_b   1.000
_cell.length_c   1.000
_cell.angle_alpha   90.00
_cell.angle_beta   90.00
_cell.angle_gamma   90.00
#
_symmetry.space_group_name_H-M   'P 1'
#
loop_
_entity.id
_entity.type
_entity.pdbx_description
1 polymer ?
#
loop_
_entity_poly.entity_id
_entity_poly.type
_entity_poly.pdbx_seq_one_letter_code
_entity_poly.pdbx_strand_id
1 'polypeptide(L)'
;MIGENIKKLNEEYYIFIQKGVLKNFIDSKKNEFYQIITIKDKKNKIKLKELPVLFSIQIEKGTNLKNIIKNIQKILKKCYRKKLDIGIKFKEKKIIGELIDDSTQESKTDIIKCLKAVFIKEKREKIEYIYDQVCENLDEEFAKKNYCDFKDDVCIGKRNCSERVTMGCCHKFKHPITMNGELMECPYLVNKHCSTQCITCKLFTCDAIKVKFKLKDIPLIECFFNPIQKLIVKTNFFTKREKIIDRLVLFCM
;
A
#
# COMPACT_ATOMS: atom_id res chain seq x y z
N MET A 1 0.93 -28.68 11.54
CA MET A 1 0.34 -27.86 10.46
C MET A 1 0.20 -26.39 10.88
N ILE A 2 1.32 -25.67 11.08
CA ILE A 2 1.33 -24.25 11.56
C ILE A 2 1.61 -23.26 10.40
N GLY A 3 1.88 -23.75 9.19
CA GLY A 3 2.38 -22.94 8.07
C GLY A 3 1.34 -21.99 7.42
N GLU A 4 0.05 -22.35 7.41
CA GLU A 4 -0.96 -21.59 6.66
C GLU A 4 -1.57 -20.42 7.44
N ASN A 5 -1.44 -20.40 8.77
CA ASN A 5 -2.15 -19.45 9.63
C ASN A 5 -1.30 -18.26 10.07
N ILE A 6 -0.07 -18.13 9.57
CA ILE A 6 0.88 -17.06 9.93
C ILE A 6 1.31 -16.31 8.68
N LYS A 7 1.33 -14.98 8.74
CA LYS A 7 1.89 -14.13 7.68
C LYS A 7 3.10 -13.36 8.17
N LYS A 8 4.19 -13.40 7.37
CA LYS A 8 5.37 -12.54 7.53
C LYS A 8 5.02 -11.09 7.19
N LEU A 9 5.25 -10.19 8.15
CA LEU A 9 5.16 -8.75 7.91
C LEU A 9 6.52 -8.20 7.51
N ASN A 10 7.57 -8.50 8.27
CA ASN A 10 8.94 -8.12 7.95
C ASN A 10 9.93 -9.11 8.59
N GLU A 11 11.19 -8.72 8.74
CA GLU A 11 12.20 -9.57 9.39
C GLU A 11 12.01 -9.73 10.89
N GLU A 12 11.23 -8.86 11.54
CA GLU A 12 11.01 -8.88 12.99
C GLU A 12 9.65 -9.48 13.37
N TYR A 13 8.62 -9.30 12.53
CA TYR A 13 7.22 -9.50 12.91
C TYR A 13 6.46 -10.50 12.05
N TYR A 14 5.67 -11.31 12.74
CA TYR A 14 4.62 -12.19 12.22
C TYR A 14 3.25 -11.78 12.75
N ILE A 15 2.19 -12.12 12.01
CA ILE A 15 0.80 -11.99 12.45
C ILE A 15 0.02 -13.27 12.15
N PHE A 16 -0.84 -13.71 13.07
CA PHE A 16 -1.80 -14.78 12.82
C PHE A 16 -2.93 -14.26 11.93
N ILE A 17 -3.41 -15.08 10.99
CA ILE A 17 -4.50 -14.71 10.07
C ILE A 17 -5.77 -15.56 10.26
N GLN A 18 -5.86 -16.25 11.41
CA GLN A 18 -6.97 -17.10 11.79
C GLN A 18 -7.38 -16.80 13.24
N LYS A 19 -8.70 -16.68 13.45
CA LYS A 19 -9.32 -16.45 14.75
C LYS A 19 -9.01 -17.57 15.74
N GLY A 20 -8.67 -17.22 16.98
CA GLY A 20 -8.49 -18.18 18.07
C GLY A 20 -7.10 -18.81 18.15
N VAL A 21 -6.29 -18.72 17.09
CA VAL A 21 -4.90 -19.22 17.10
C VAL A 21 -4.04 -18.44 18.09
N LEU A 22 -4.25 -17.12 18.20
CA LEU A 22 -3.53 -16.31 19.18
C LEU A 22 -3.83 -16.77 20.61
N LYS A 23 -5.10 -17.07 20.93
CA LYS A 23 -5.47 -17.55 22.26
C LYS A 23 -4.76 -18.86 22.59
N ASN A 24 -4.81 -19.85 21.70
CA ASN A 24 -4.13 -21.13 21.89
C ASN A 24 -2.61 -20.98 22.02
N PHE A 25 -2.01 -20.09 21.21
CA PHE A 25 -0.59 -19.78 21.32
C PHE A 25 -0.25 -19.22 22.70
N ILE A 26 -1.08 -18.33 23.23
CA ILE A 26 -0.78 -17.72 24.50
C ILE A 26 -1.08 -18.64 25.70
N ASP A 27 -2.12 -19.46 25.62
CA ASP A 27 -2.41 -20.48 26.65
C ASP A 27 -1.25 -21.48 26.79
N SER A 28 -0.44 -21.67 25.74
CA SER A 28 0.80 -22.46 25.78
C SER A 28 1.96 -21.76 26.52
N LYS A 29 1.90 -20.43 26.69
CA LYS A 29 2.92 -19.57 27.30
C LYS A 29 2.57 -19.23 28.75
N LYS A 30 2.21 -20.23 29.55
CA LYS A 30 1.55 -20.14 30.89
C LYS A 30 2.10 -19.14 31.92
N ASN A 31 3.25 -18.48 31.69
CA ASN A 31 3.89 -17.52 32.60
C ASN A 31 4.25 -16.16 31.96
N GLU A 32 3.80 -15.87 30.74
CA GLU A 32 4.04 -14.56 30.10
C GLU A 32 2.81 -13.65 30.25
N PHE A 33 3.00 -12.44 30.79
CA PHE A 33 1.94 -11.43 30.89
C PHE A 33 1.98 -10.49 29.68
N TYR A 34 0.82 -10.11 29.17
CA TYR A 34 0.68 -9.28 27.98
C TYR A 34 -0.66 -8.53 28.01
N GLN A 35 -0.76 -7.48 27.20
CA GLN A 35 -1.98 -6.72 26.98
C GLN A 35 -2.46 -6.93 25.54
N ILE A 36 -3.61 -7.60 25.37
CA ILE A 36 -4.29 -7.64 24.08
C ILE A 36 -5.10 -6.36 23.90
N ILE A 37 -4.90 -5.70 22.76
CA ILE A 37 -5.65 -4.53 22.34
C ILE A 37 -6.48 -4.91 21.11
N THR A 38 -7.80 -4.90 21.27
CA THR A 38 -8.72 -5.09 20.16
C THR A 38 -8.82 -3.82 19.32
N ILE A 39 -8.58 -3.93 18.01
CA ILE A 39 -8.67 -2.83 17.05
C ILE A 39 -9.90 -3.00 16.19
N LYS A 40 -10.73 -1.94 16.16
CA LYS A 40 -11.92 -1.79 15.31
C LYS A 40 -11.89 -0.42 14.63
N ASP A 41 -12.81 -0.21 13.70
CA ASP A 41 -12.99 1.04 12.95
C ASP A 41 -13.29 2.25 13.87
N LYS A 42 -13.89 2.00 15.03
CA LYS A 42 -14.21 3.06 16.01
C LYS A 42 -12.95 3.57 16.74
N LYS A 43 -12.98 4.82 17.22
CA LYS A 43 -11.90 5.38 18.05
C LYS A 43 -11.73 4.54 19.32
N ASN A 44 -10.54 3.97 19.50
CA ASN A 44 -10.20 3.27 20.72
C ASN A 44 -9.56 4.22 21.74
N LYS A 45 -10.25 4.50 22.86
CA LYS A 45 -9.62 5.08 24.06
C LYS A 45 -9.01 3.92 24.87
N ILE A 46 -7.69 3.77 24.78
CA ILE A 46 -6.96 2.66 25.44
C ILE A 46 -5.99 3.21 26.48
N LYS A 47 -6.05 2.62 27.68
CA LYS A 47 -5.03 2.77 28.74
C LYS A 47 -4.00 1.65 28.57
N LEU A 48 -2.74 2.02 28.28
CA LEU A 48 -1.64 1.08 28.13
C LEU A 48 -1.06 0.72 29.49
N LYS A 49 -0.96 -0.59 29.77
CA LYS A 49 -0.27 -1.19 30.90
C LYS A 49 1.22 -1.37 30.57
N GLU A 50 2.06 -1.56 31.58
CA GLU A 50 3.49 -1.88 31.42
C GLU A 50 3.67 -3.37 31.10
N LEU A 51 3.09 -3.80 29.99
CA LEU A 51 3.11 -5.18 29.52
C LEU A 51 3.38 -5.20 28.00
N PRO A 52 3.95 -6.29 27.46
CA PRO A 52 4.00 -6.54 26.02
C PRO A 52 2.62 -6.37 25.37
N VAL A 53 2.58 -5.67 24.24
CA VAL A 53 1.33 -5.34 23.54
C VAL A 53 1.12 -6.28 22.35
N LEU A 54 -0.07 -6.88 22.31
CA LEU A 54 -0.57 -7.66 21.19
C LEU A 54 -1.82 -7.01 20.59
N PHE A 55 -2.01 -7.16 19.29
CA PHE A 55 -3.17 -6.64 18.57
C PHE A 55 -4.15 -7.75 18.19
N SER A 56 -5.43 -7.58 18.50
CA SER A 56 -6.52 -8.38 17.90
C SER A 56 -7.25 -7.46 16.92
N ILE A 57 -6.88 -7.55 15.64
CA ILE A 57 -7.37 -6.67 14.59
C ILE A 57 -8.62 -7.28 13.99
N GLN A 58 -9.76 -6.59 14.08
CA GLN A 58 -11.04 -7.09 13.60
C GLN A 58 -11.49 -6.28 12.38
N ILE A 59 -11.67 -6.96 11.24
CA ILE A 59 -12.24 -6.40 10.02
C ILE A 59 -13.61 -7.02 9.79
N GLU A 60 -14.62 -6.17 9.85
CA GLU A 60 -16.02 -6.49 9.54
C GLU A 60 -16.40 -5.85 8.19
N LYS A 61 -17.49 -6.33 7.55
CA LYS A 61 -17.98 -5.74 6.29
C LYS A 61 -18.26 -4.25 6.47
N GLY A 62 -17.70 -3.42 5.59
CA GLY A 62 -17.83 -1.95 5.64
C GLY A 62 -16.82 -1.23 6.53
N THR A 63 -15.88 -1.95 7.15
CA THR A 63 -14.78 -1.36 7.94
C THR A 63 -13.94 -0.42 7.08
N ASN A 64 -13.70 0.78 7.60
CA ASN A 64 -12.75 1.72 7.02
C ASN A 64 -11.31 1.37 7.43
N LEU A 65 -10.57 0.75 6.51
CA LEU A 65 -9.15 0.39 6.68
C LEU A 65 -8.28 1.54 7.20
N LYS A 66 -8.53 2.78 6.73
CA LYS A 66 -7.77 3.96 7.17
C LYS A 66 -7.89 4.19 8.67
N ASN A 67 -9.05 3.96 9.25
CA ASN A 67 -9.27 4.16 10.68
C ASN A 67 -8.57 3.07 11.50
N ILE A 68 -8.59 1.81 11.04
CA ILE A 68 -7.84 0.70 11.63
C ILE A 68 -6.34 1.04 11.67
N ILE A 69 -5.76 1.41 10.52
CA ILE A 69 -4.33 1.72 10.42
C ILE A 69 -3.96 2.94 11.27
N LYS A 70 -4.78 4.00 11.26
CA LYS A 70 -4.57 5.17 12.11
C LYS A 70 -4.63 4.84 13.61
N ASN A 71 -5.53 3.95 14.02
CA ASN A 71 -5.63 3.51 15.41
C ASN A 71 -4.36 2.75 15.82
N ILE A 72 -3.88 1.82 14.98
CA ILE A 72 -2.64 1.07 15.22
C ILE A 72 -1.45 2.02 15.32
N GLN A 73 -1.26 2.93 14.36
CA GLN A 73 -0.17 3.91 14.38
C GLN A 73 -0.16 4.77 15.65
N LYS A 74 -1.34 5.23 16.11
CA LYS A 74 -1.48 6.00 17.35
C LYS A 74 -1.07 5.20 18.58
N ILE A 75 -1.44 3.92 18.63
CA ILE A 75 -1.11 3.03 19.74
C ILE A 75 0.40 2.74 19.73
N LEU A 76 0.96 2.38 18.58
CA LEU A 76 2.40 2.16 18.43
C LEU A 76 3.21 3.38 18.85
N LYS A 77 2.82 4.59 18.45
CA LYS A 77 3.47 5.84 18.91
C LYS A 77 3.46 5.98 20.43
N LYS A 78 2.39 5.54 21.12
CA LYS A 78 2.34 5.51 22.59
C LYS A 78 3.20 4.40 23.18
N CYS A 79 3.22 3.21 22.56
CA CYS A 79 4.09 2.10 22.99
C CYS A 79 5.57 2.50 22.92
N TYR A 80 6.01 3.08 21.80
CA TYR A 80 7.40 3.54 21.64
C TYR A 80 7.78 4.62 22.66
N ARG A 81 6.89 5.58 22.93
CA ARG A 81 7.11 6.61 23.97
C ARG A 81 7.26 6.02 25.37
N LYS A 82 6.52 4.96 25.67
CA LYS A 82 6.57 4.22 26.94
C LYS A 82 7.62 3.11 26.95
N LYS A 83 8.37 2.90 25.87
CA LYS A 83 9.31 1.78 25.69
C LYS A 83 8.68 0.40 25.94
N LEU A 84 7.40 0.23 25.56
CA LEU A 84 6.71 -1.06 25.69
C LEU A 84 7.12 -1.99 24.56
N ASP A 85 7.28 -3.28 24.89
CA ASP A 85 7.47 -4.32 23.90
C ASP A 85 6.22 -4.53 23.04
N ILE A 86 6.45 -4.78 21.75
CA ILE A 86 5.40 -5.11 20.79
C ILE A 86 5.59 -6.55 20.34
N GLY A 87 4.55 -7.35 20.53
CA GLY A 87 4.55 -8.76 20.20
C GLY A 87 5.25 -9.65 21.22
N ILE A 88 5.10 -10.95 21.01
CA ILE A 88 5.66 -12.01 21.85
C ILE A 88 6.60 -12.88 21.02
N LYS A 89 7.69 -13.39 21.62
CA LYS A 89 8.66 -14.24 20.95
C LYS A 89 8.02 -15.53 20.42
N PHE A 90 8.16 -15.75 19.12
CA PHE A 90 7.76 -16.95 18.41
C PHE A 90 8.87 -17.35 17.44
N LYS A 91 9.59 -18.43 17.77
CA LYS A 91 10.83 -18.83 17.09
C LYS A 91 11.85 -17.67 17.14
N GLU A 92 12.36 -17.26 15.98
CA GLU A 92 13.34 -16.18 15.82
C GLU A 92 12.72 -14.78 15.71
N LYS A 93 11.38 -14.68 15.70
CA LYS A 93 10.66 -13.41 15.45
C LYS A 93 9.63 -13.13 16.54
N LYS A 94 8.91 -12.02 16.42
CA LYS A 94 7.81 -11.63 17.31
C LYS A 94 6.46 -11.76 16.61
N ILE A 95 5.49 -12.42 17.26
CA ILE A 95 4.09 -12.38 16.83
C ILE A 95 3.45 -11.13 17.41
N ILE A 96 2.94 -10.25 16.56
CA ILE A 96 2.30 -8.99 17.00
C ILE A 96 0.82 -9.16 17.37
N GLY A 97 0.23 -10.31 17.06
CA GLY A 97 -1.17 -10.62 17.36
C GLY A 97 -1.87 -11.39 16.25
N GLU A 98 -3.17 -11.14 16.09
CA GLU A 98 -4.04 -11.78 15.10
C GLU A 98 -4.82 -10.77 14.27
N LEU A 99 -5.11 -11.18 13.04
CA LEU A 99 -6.03 -10.56 12.12
C LEU A 99 -7.25 -11.48 11.96
N ILE A 100 -8.39 -11.01 12.45
CA ILE A 100 -9.71 -11.63 12.29
C ILE A 100 -10.41 -10.84 11.19
N ASP A 101 -10.57 -11.47 10.04
CA ASP A 101 -11.13 -10.84 8.86
C ASP A 101 -12.33 -11.65 8.35
N ASP A 102 -13.52 -11.11 8.57
CA ASP A 102 -14.78 -11.66 8.07
C ASP A 102 -15.22 -10.95 6.76
N SER A 103 -14.29 -10.25 6.08
CA SER A 103 -14.51 -9.49 4.85
C SER A 103 -14.02 -10.23 3.59
N THR A 104 -13.79 -9.49 2.49
CA THR A 104 -13.35 -10.07 1.21
C THR A 104 -11.85 -10.38 1.19
N GLN A 105 -11.41 -11.33 0.36
CA GLN A 105 -9.98 -11.66 0.21
C GLN A 105 -9.11 -10.45 -0.23
N GLU A 106 -9.69 -9.52 -0.99
CA GLU A 106 -9.03 -8.29 -1.44
C GLU A 106 -8.72 -7.37 -0.24
N SER A 107 -9.72 -7.14 0.63
CA SER A 107 -9.56 -6.40 1.88
C SER A 107 -8.49 -7.01 2.81
N LYS A 108 -8.42 -8.34 2.86
CA LYS A 108 -7.37 -9.08 3.59
C LYS A 108 -5.97 -8.79 3.07
N THR A 109 -5.82 -8.67 1.75
CA THR A 109 -4.52 -8.41 1.13
C THR A 109 -4.08 -6.97 1.40
N ASP A 110 -5.01 -6.02 1.28
CA ASP A 110 -4.73 -4.60 1.50
C ASP A 110 -4.37 -4.28 2.94
N ILE A 111 -5.05 -4.89 3.93
CA ILE A 111 -4.68 -4.65 5.33
C ILE A 111 -3.29 -5.20 5.63
N ILE A 112 -2.92 -6.36 5.09
CA ILE A 112 -1.59 -6.93 5.29
C ILE A 112 -0.54 -6.02 4.68
N LYS A 113 -0.76 -5.50 3.46
CA LYS A 113 0.14 -4.53 2.82
C LYS A 113 0.29 -3.27 3.68
N CYS A 114 -0.81 -2.74 4.22
CA CYS A 114 -0.77 -1.60 5.13
C CYS A 114 -0.05 -1.92 6.44
N LEU A 115 -0.29 -3.08 7.05
CA LEU A 115 0.38 -3.49 8.29
C LEU A 115 1.90 -3.60 8.08
N LYS A 116 2.34 -4.19 6.97
CA LYS A 116 3.77 -4.19 6.60
C LYS A 116 4.35 -2.77 6.60
N ALA A 117 3.70 -1.83 5.92
CA ALA A 117 4.13 -0.43 5.91
C ALA A 117 4.13 0.24 7.30
N VAL A 118 3.21 -0.12 8.19
CA VAL A 118 3.19 0.39 9.58
C VAL A 118 4.47 0.00 10.33
N PHE A 119 4.95 -1.23 10.15
CA PHE A 119 6.08 -1.80 10.89
C PHE A 119 7.46 -1.55 10.24
N ILE A 120 7.52 -0.89 9.09
CA ILE A 120 8.78 -0.39 8.54
C ILE A 120 9.25 0.80 9.39
N LYS A 121 10.49 0.75 9.86
CA LYS A 121 11.07 1.78 10.75
C LYS A 121 11.65 2.94 9.96
N GLU A 122 12.43 2.63 8.93
CA GLU A 122 13.12 3.64 8.12
C GLU A 122 12.10 4.34 7.18
N LYS A 123 12.23 5.65 7.06
CA LYS A 123 11.27 6.52 6.39
C LYS A 123 11.33 6.35 4.88
N ARG A 124 12.52 6.27 4.29
CA ARG A 124 12.71 6.06 2.84
C ARG A 124 12.25 4.67 2.43
N GLU A 125 12.68 3.62 3.11
CA GLU A 125 12.27 2.21 2.91
C GLU A 125 10.74 2.08 2.93
N LYS A 126 10.07 2.77 3.86
CA LYS A 126 8.60 2.77 3.92
C LYS A 126 7.97 3.42 2.70
N ILE A 127 8.51 4.55 2.25
CA ILE A 127 8.01 5.26 1.08
C ILE A 127 8.25 4.44 -0.19
N GLU A 128 9.44 3.84 -0.33
CA GLU A 128 9.78 2.93 -1.41
C GLU A 128 8.83 1.74 -1.44
N TYR A 129 8.64 1.05 -0.31
CA TYR A 129 7.68 -0.06 -0.19
C TYR A 129 6.26 0.36 -0.61
N ILE A 130 5.75 1.50 -0.10
CA ILE A 130 4.42 1.99 -0.45
C ILE A 130 4.34 2.27 -1.95
N TYR A 131 5.34 2.95 -2.51
CA TYR A 131 5.37 3.35 -3.90
C TYR A 131 5.37 2.14 -4.84
N ASP A 132 6.24 1.18 -4.58
CA ASP A 132 6.43 0.00 -5.41
C ASP A 132 5.20 -0.89 -5.37
N GLN A 133 4.66 -1.14 -4.17
CA GLN A 133 3.44 -1.93 -4.02
C GLN A 133 2.24 -1.29 -4.73
N VAL A 134 2.14 0.05 -4.77
CA VAL A 134 1.07 0.70 -5.53
C VAL A 134 1.30 0.57 -7.03
N CYS A 135 2.55 0.71 -7.50
CA CYS A 135 2.86 0.52 -8.91
C CYS A 135 2.56 -0.91 -9.38
N GLU A 136 2.95 -1.91 -8.59
CA GLU A 136 2.67 -3.33 -8.84
C GLU A 136 1.16 -3.59 -8.89
N ASN A 137 0.40 -3.11 -7.89
CA ASN A 137 -1.05 -3.27 -7.87
C ASN A 137 -1.72 -2.69 -9.12
N LEU A 138 -1.30 -1.50 -9.55
CA LEU A 138 -1.84 -0.86 -10.75
C LEU A 138 -1.49 -1.68 -12.00
N ASP A 139 -0.25 -2.14 -12.14
CA ASP A 139 0.14 -2.96 -13.29
C ASP A 139 -0.66 -4.28 -13.35
N GLU A 140 -0.81 -4.97 -12.22
CA GLU A 140 -1.62 -6.19 -12.11
C GLU A 140 -3.08 -5.94 -12.47
N GLU A 141 -3.67 -4.82 -12.00
CA GLU A 141 -5.06 -4.49 -12.27
C GLU A 141 -5.30 -4.19 -13.75
N PHE A 142 -4.42 -3.38 -14.37
CA PHE A 142 -4.50 -3.08 -15.80
C PHE A 142 -4.27 -4.32 -16.66
N ALA A 143 -3.32 -5.19 -16.30
CA ALA A 143 -3.07 -6.43 -17.01
C ALA A 143 -4.26 -7.40 -16.91
N LYS A 144 -4.79 -7.60 -15.69
CA LYS A 144 -5.90 -8.53 -15.44
C LYS A 144 -7.20 -8.09 -16.11
N LYS A 145 -7.46 -6.80 -16.16
CA LYS A 145 -8.71 -6.24 -16.71
C LYS A 145 -8.60 -5.83 -18.18
N ASN A 146 -7.38 -5.79 -18.72
CA ASN A 146 -7.07 -5.37 -20.08
C ASN A 146 -7.78 -4.05 -20.47
N TYR A 147 -7.74 -3.04 -19.59
CA TYR A 147 -8.50 -1.80 -19.78
C TYR A 147 -8.18 -1.07 -21.08
N CYS A 148 -6.93 -1.16 -21.54
CA CYS A 148 -6.47 -0.53 -22.77
C CYS A 148 -6.85 -1.31 -24.04
N ASP A 149 -7.28 -2.58 -23.89
CA ASP A 149 -7.68 -3.50 -24.96
C ASP A 149 -6.70 -3.46 -26.14
N PHE A 150 -5.42 -3.72 -25.93
CA PHE A 150 -4.46 -3.65 -27.04
C PHE A 150 -4.77 -4.72 -28.10
N LYS A 151 -4.81 -4.32 -29.38
CA LYS A 151 -4.94 -5.21 -30.55
C LYS A 151 -3.99 -4.72 -31.63
N ASP A 152 -3.17 -5.62 -32.17
CA ASP A 152 -2.12 -5.30 -33.15
C ASP A 152 -1.24 -4.10 -32.71
N ASP A 153 -0.84 -4.10 -31.44
CA ASP A 153 -0.09 -3.02 -30.76
C ASP A 153 -0.79 -1.64 -30.70
N VAL A 154 -2.10 -1.57 -30.99
CA VAL A 154 -2.90 -0.33 -30.92
C VAL A 154 -3.94 -0.41 -29.79
N CYS A 155 -3.95 0.57 -28.90
CA CYS A 155 -4.93 0.64 -27.80
C CYS A 155 -6.31 1.13 -28.28
N ILE A 156 -7.35 0.85 -27.48
CA ILE A 156 -8.74 1.23 -27.80
C ILE A 156 -8.92 2.71 -28.12
N GLY A 157 -8.22 3.59 -27.41
CA GLY A 157 -8.31 5.04 -27.61
C GLY A 157 -7.68 5.53 -28.92
N LYS A 158 -6.84 4.72 -29.57
CA LYS A 158 -6.13 5.07 -30.81
C LYS A 158 -6.57 4.27 -32.03
N ARG A 159 -7.35 3.19 -31.85
CA ARG A 159 -7.82 2.34 -32.95
C ARG A 159 -8.65 3.08 -34.01
N ASN A 160 -9.37 4.13 -33.62
CA ASN A 160 -10.21 4.94 -34.51
C ASN A 160 -9.58 6.28 -34.90
N CYS A 161 -8.30 6.51 -34.59
CA CYS A 161 -7.59 7.72 -35.04
C CYS A 161 -7.14 7.56 -36.50
N SER A 162 -7.18 8.65 -37.27
CA SER A 162 -6.72 8.71 -38.66
C SER A 162 -5.25 8.31 -38.81
N GLU A 163 -4.43 8.65 -37.81
CA GLU A 163 -3.06 8.19 -37.68
C GLU A 163 -3.00 6.95 -36.78
N ARG A 164 -2.71 5.79 -37.36
CA ARG A 164 -2.42 4.56 -36.62
C ARG A 164 -1.07 4.69 -35.93
N VAL A 165 -1.08 5.16 -34.69
CA VAL A 165 0.10 5.12 -33.82
C VAL A 165 0.19 3.72 -33.21
N THR A 166 1.23 2.97 -33.55
CA THR A 166 1.49 1.58 -33.10
C THR A 166 2.04 1.51 -31.66
N MET A 167 1.70 2.50 -30.82
CA MET A 167 2.27 2.70 -29.49
C MET A 167 1.21 3.20 -28.48
N GLY A 168 1.45 2.94 -27.20
CA GLY A 168 0.56 3.35 -26.11
C GLY A 168 0.53 4.86 -25.82
N CYS A 169 -0.05 5.25 -24.68
CA CYS A 169 -0.23 6.66 -24.28
C CYS A 169 1.06 7.34 -23.76
N CYS A 170 2.25 6.75 -23.94
CA CYS A 170 3.49 7.21 -23.32
C CYS A 170 4.17 8.33 -24.13
N HIS A 171 3.46 9.44 -24.32
CA HIS A 171 3.94 10.63 -25.01
C HIS A 171 3.86 11.84 -24.10
N LYS A 172 4.80 12.78 -24.24
CA LYS A 172 4.82 14.03 -23.49
C LYS A 172 4.97 15.21 -24.44
N PHE A 173 4.42 16.35 -24.07
CA PHE A 173 4.74 17.61 -24.74
C PHE A 173 6.20 18.00 -24.47
N LYS A 174 6.86 18.63 -25.44
CA LYS A 174 8.18 19.25 -25.27
C LYS A 174 8.21 20.17 -24.05
N HIS A 175 7.10 20.86 -23.77
CA HIS A 175 6.90 21.67 -22.57
C HIS A 175 5.75 21.09 -21.71
N PRO A 176 6.03 20.14 -20.80
CA PRO A 176 4.98 19.44 -20.03
C PRO A 176 4.13 20.34 -19.11
N ILE A 177 4.69 21.46 -18.64
CA ILE A 177 3.99 22.38 -17.72
C ILE A 177 2.97 23.22 -18.48
N THR A 178 3.33 23.72 -19.66
CA THR A 178 2.46 24.54 -20.50
C THR A 178 1.65 23.74 -21.49
N MET A 179 1.87 22.41 -21.58
CA MET A 179 1.25 21.49 -22.54
C MET A 179 1.41 21.95 -23.99
N ASN A 180 2.52 22.61 -24.30
CA ASN A 180 2.80 23.20 -25.60
C ASN A 180 3.99 22.55 -26.30
N GLY A 181 4.06 22.73 -27.61
CA GLY A 181 5.12 22.23 -28.47
C GLY A 181 4.83 20.84 -29.03
N GLU A 182 5.84 20.28 -29.70
CA GLU A 182 5.73 18.97 -30.33
C GLU A 182 5.51 17.85 -29.29
N LEU A 183 4.67 16.88 -29.67
CA LEU A 183 4.45 15.69 -28.89
C LEU A 183 5.62 14.73 -29.15
N MET A 184 6.39 14.43 -28.12
CA MET A 184 7.54 13.53 -28.21
C MET A 184 7.29 12.25 -27.42
N GLU A 185 7.92 11.15 -27.84
CA GLU A 185 7.93 9.92 -27.07
C GLU A 185 8.56 10.17 -25.69
N CYS A 186 8.02 9.48 -24.68
CA CYS A 186 8.61 9.51 -23.35
C CYS A 186 10.04 8.93 -23.40
N PRO A 187 11.05 9.61 -22.84
CA PRO A 187 12.43 9.10 -22.84
C PRO A 187 12.61 7.82 -22.02
N TYR A 188 11.60 7.43 -21.24
CA TYR A 188 11.59 6.19 -20.48
C TYR A 188 10.78 5.08 -21.15
N LEU A 189 10.27 5.29 -22.36
CA LEU A 189 9.68 4.22 -23.16
C LEU A 189 10.81 3.48 -23.89
N VAL A 190 11.18 2.31 -23.40
CA VAL A 190 12.24 1.46 -23.98
C VAL A 190 11.60 0.14 -24.38
N ASN A 191 11.76 -0.26 -25.65
CA ASN A 191 11.19 -1.50 -26.18
C ASN A 191 9.67 -1.65 -25.90
N LYS A 192 8.89 -0.57 -26.10
CA LYS A 192 7.44 -0.51 -25.82
C LYS A 192 7.06 -0.66 -24.33
N HIS A 193 8.02 -0.67 -23.41
CA HIS A 193 7.80 -0.75 -21.97
C HIS A 193 8.35 0.47 -21.24
N CYS A 194 7.74 0.82 -20.10
CA CYS A 194 8.21 1.92 -19.28
C CYS A 194 9.41 1.46 -18.44
N SER A 195 10.60 2.00 -18.71
CA SER A 195 11.85 1.69 -18.01
C SER A 195 11.94 2.31 -16.61
N THR A 196 10.96 3.14 -16.23
CA THR A 196 10.80 3.66 -14.87
C THR A 196 9.41 3.34 -14.33
N GLN A 197 9.32 2.97 -13.06
CA GLN A 197 8.02 2.89 -12.39
C GLN A 197 7.58 4.30 -12.02
N CYS A 198 6.76 4.94 -12.87
CA CYS A 198 6.18 6.26 -12.58
C CYS A 198 4.72 6.11 -12.16
N ILE A 199 4.45 6.20 -10.85
CA ILE A 199 3.10 6.05 -10.28
C ILE A 199 2.09 7.03 -10.91
N THR A 200 2.49 8.26 -11.20
CA THR A 200 1.61 9.27 -11.80
C THR A 200 1.14 8.84 -13.19
N CYS A 201 2.04 8.30 -14.00
CA CYS A 201 1.69 7.76 -15.31
C CYS A 201 0.81 6.52 -15.21
N LYS A 202 1.01 5.65 -14.20
CA LYS A 202 0.19 4.44 -14.00
C LYS A 202 -1.23 4.75 -13.51
N LEU A 203 -1.39 5.82 -12.74
CA LEU A 203 -2.70 6.30 -12.30
C LEU A 203 -3.51 6.98 -13.41
N PHE A 204 -2.87 7.34 -14.52
CA PHE A 204 -3.52 8.02 -15.61
C PHE A 204 -4.42 7.07 -16.40
N THR A 205 -5.67 7.46 -16.58
CA THR A 205 -6.60 6.80 -17.50
C THR A 205 -7.16 7.80 -18.48
N CYS A 206 -6.95 7.54 -19.78
CA CYS A 206 -7.54 8.33 -20.86
C CYS A 206 -9.06 8.18 -20.91
N ASP A 207 -9.73 8.97 -21.74
CA ASP A 207 -11.20 8.99 -21.80
C ASP A 207 -11.81 7.77 -22.46
N ALA A 208 -11.02 7.02 -23.23
CA ALA A 208 -11.44 5.72 -23.74
C ALA A 208 -11.57 4.66 -22.61
N ILE A 209 -10.93 4.88 -21.46
CA ILE A 209 -11.04 4.01 -20.29
C ILE A 209 -12.10 4.58 -19.34
N LYS A 210 -13.18 3.82 -19.14
CA LYS A 210 -14.31 4.21 -18.27
C LYS A 210 -13.98 4.22 -16.78
N VAL A 211 -12.95 3.47 -16.37
CA VAL A 211 -12.51 3.38 -14.96
C VAL A 211 -11.52 4.51 -14.67
N LYS A 212 -11.77 5.26 -13.58
CA LYS A 212 -10.88 6.33 -13.11
C LYS A 212 -10.36 5.99 -11.72
N PHE A 213 -9.04 5.87 -11.60
CA PHE A 213 -8.36 5.61 -10.33
C PHE A 213 -8.30 6.87 -9.49
N LYS A 214 -8.81 6.81 -8.25
CA LYS A 214 -8.70 7.90 -7.29
C LYS A 214 -7.75 7.48 -6.18
N LEU A 215 -6.89 8.40 -5.77
CA LEU A 215 -5.93 8.14 -4.68
C LEU A 215 -6.59 7.67 -3.37
N LYS A 216 -7.82 8.12 -3.12
CA LYS A 216 -8.59 7.73 -1.93
C LYS A 216 -9.01 6.26 -1.93
N ASP A 217 -9.04 5.64 -3.10
CA ASP A 217 -9.44 4.25 -3.29
C ASP A 217 -8.21 3.31 -3.22
N ILE A 218 -6.99 3.87 -3.07
CA ILE A 218 -5.74 3.11 -2.92
C ILE A 218 -5.33 3.12 -1.44
N PRO A 219 -5.48 2.00 -0.69
CA PRO A 219 -5.33 1.99 0.76
C PRO A 219 -3.97 2.48 1.26
N LEU A 220 -2.87 2.10 0.60
CA LEU A 220 -1.53 2.54 0.97
C LEU A 220 -1.35 4.06 0.82
N ILE A 221 -1.84 4.67 -0.26
CA ILE A 221 -1.79 6.12 -0.43
C ILE A 221 -2.71 6.82 0.58
N GLU A 222 -3.93 6.31 0.74
CA GLU A 222 -4.93 6.94 1.59
C GLU A 222 -4.56 6.92 3.09
N CYS A 223 -3.90 5.84 3.53
CA CYS A 223 -3.47 5.66 4.92
C CYS A 223 -2.18 6.43 5.26
N PHE A 224 -1.22 6.50 4.34
CA PHE A 224 0.13 6.96 4.66
C PHE A 224 0.51 8.30 4.04
N PHE A 225 -0.04 8.68 2.90
CA PHE A 225 0.37 9.93 2.24
C PHE A 225 -0.43 11.12 2.75
N ASN A 226 0.29 12.20 3.07
CA ASN A 226 -0.30 13.49 3.38
C ASN A 226 -0.75 14.23 2.10
N PRO A 227 -1.47 15.36 2.21
CA PRO A 227 -1.95 16.09 1.03
C PRO A 227 -0.86 16.51 0.04
N ILE A 228 0.33 16.90 0.50
CA ILE A 228 1.45 17.29 -0.35
C ILE A 228 2.00 16.07 -1.12
N GLN A 229 2.18 14.94 -0.43
CA GLN A 229 2.59 13.68 -1.06
C GLN A 229 1.55 13.20 -2.09
N LYS A 230 0.27 13.36 -1.80
CA LYS A 230 -0.83 13.08 -2.74
C LYS A 230 -0.80 14.00 -3.97
N LEU A 231 -0.38 15.26 -3.83
CA LEU A 231 -0.17 16.17 -4.95
C LEU A 231 1.03 15.74 -5.80
N ILE A 232 2.13 15.32 -5.17
CA ILE A 232 3.33 14.82 -5.85
C ILE A 232 2.96 13.65 -6.76
N VAL A 233 2.29 12.62 -6.24
CA VAL A 233 1.91 11.45 -7.05
C VAL A 233 0.88 11.74 -8.14
N LYS A 234 0.21 12.90 -8.12
CA LYS A 234 -0.72 13.34 -9.17
C LYS A 234 -0.08 14.15 -10.29
N THR A 235 1.07 14.76 -10.04
CA THR A 235 1.63 15.79 -10.93
C THR A 235 2.96 15.40 -11.56
N ASN A 236 3.62 14.36 -11.06
CA ASN A 236 4.98 13.98 -11.47
C ASN A 236 4.99 13.00 -12.66
N PHE A 237 4.33 13.36 -13.76
CA PHE A 237 4.38 12.60 -15.00
C PHE A 237 5.80 12.50 -15.57
N PHE A 238 6.08 11.41 -16.27
CA PHE A 238 7.35 11.21 -17.01
C PHE A 238 8.58 11.52 -16.17
N THR A 239 8.56 11.08 -14.91
CA THR A 239 9.62 11.34 -13.92
C THR A 239 10.15 10.02 -13.39
N LYS A 240 11.48 9.93 -13.19
CA LYS A 240 12.12 8.73 -12.63
C LYS A 240 11.59 8.42 -11.23
N ARG A 241 11.44 7.12 -10.92
CA ARG A 241 11.06 6.60 -9.61
C ARG A 241 11.80 7.30 -8.47
N GLU A 242 13.13 7.25 -8.48
CA GLU A 242 13.98 7.83 -7.42
C GLU A 242 13.68 9.30 -7.14
N LYS A 243 13.50 10.10 -8.18
CA LYS A 243 13.22 11.53 -8.02
C LYS A 243 11.85 11.78 -7.38
N ILE A 244 10.87 10.90 -7.61
CA ILE A 244 9.57 10.99 -6.95
C ILE A 244 9.70 10.52 -5.50
N ILE A 245 10.41 9.43 -5.24
CA ILE A 245 10.70 8.94 -3.88
C ILE A 245 11.39 10.03 -3.05
N ASP A 246 12.44 10.67 -3.57
CA ASP A 246 13.16 11.75 -2.88
C ASP A 246 12.21 12.89 -2.47
N ARG A 247 11.31 13.29 -3.37
CA ARG A 247 10.28 14.30 -3.08
C ARG A 247 9.31 13.81 -2.00
N LEU A 248 8.83 12.57 -2.10
CA LEU A 248 7.89 12.01 -1.12
C LEU A 248 8.53 11.93 0.28
N VAL A 249 9.79 11.50 0.36
CA VAL A 249 10.57 11.44 1.60
C VAL A 249 10.78 12.83 2.18
N LEU A 250 11.15 13.82 1.36
CA LEU A 250 11.32 15.21 1.81
C LEU A 250 10.08 15.73 2.56
N PHE A 251 8.89 15.37 2.09
CA PHE A 251 7.62 15.81 2.67
C PHE A 251 6.96 14.83 3.64
N CYS A 252 7.63 13.77 4.15
CA CYS A 252 7.07 13.05 5.29
C CYS A 252 7.26 13.90 6.56
N MET A 253 6.14 14.34 7.14
CA MET A 253 6.07 14.96 8.47
C MET A 253 5.95 13.90 9.56
#